data_AF-A0A292QY29-F1
#
_entry.id   AF-A0A292QY29-F1
#
_cell.length_a   1.000
_cell.length_b   1.000
_cell.length_c   1.000
_cell.angle_alpha   90.00
_cell.angle_beta   90.00
_cell.angle_gamma   90.00
#
_symmetry.space_group_name_H-M   'P 1'
#
loop_
_entity.id
_entity.type
_entity.pdbx_description
1 polymer ?
#
loop_
_entity_poly.entity_id
_entity_poly.type
_entity_poly.pdbx_seq_one_letter_code
_entity_poly.pdbx_strand_id
1 'polypeptide(L)'
;MNPIVSGKISTAITKMTKADALAPIVALEGTVVAGRTYQAYKRGKWDEARERFIEETMGSIVWLSGVGAMNKLGDKIVARILKKPGANFDVGTDKVLRTPFENFMRKVAPKGFSSKQVALIKGAKVLTSVIVTNLFIGFVVPKLNQGLTNKLRSERKHEQKPSANPSFKGGIAAINKFTNAIENTNTGKLLSSDAGIAGGRMYNARSKEERREIAIRDIGSIYFYMWAQGHVRNLLNLAESGKATRLNPATAQMLDEHLAQFLNGREMSAEEFKTAVLGKEANLPAGFKFESAEPSFWEKITKSKPMEVIKLSEVEKLETNRNILERAREMAKLQPPKLGEAVLTKQQLKDVYNVAEINNPKLLDKVFTEFAGGANKDEYKYISNKKLYKLKSEMEHYVETICKEAKNGKVNKDLLKKVQKKNLTLNAVNFAAGFGFAAAFLSTYIPKLQYYITRKTTGVDAFPGLYDYEHHHERVA
;
A
#
# COMPACT_ATOMS: atom_id res chain seq x y z
N MET A 1 13.00 28.25 -4.89
CA MET A 1 13.75 27.85 -3.68
C MET A 1 14.45 26.54 -3.96
N ASN A 2 15.78 26.49 -3.82
CA ASN A 2 16.54 25.26 -4.03
C ASN A 2 16.38 24.32 -2.82
N PRO A 3 16.13 23.01 -3.03
CA PRO A 3 15.94 22.07 -1.94
C PRO A 3 17.22 21.92 -1.12
N ILE A 4 17.07 21.70 0.18
CA ILE A 4 18.15 21.65 1.18
C ILE A 4 19.18 20.54 0.86
N VAL A 5 18.75 19.49 0.14
CA VAL A 5 19.61 18.49 -0.51
C VAL A 5 19.18 18.36 -1.97
N SER A 6 19.83 19.09 -2.89
CA SER A 6 19.56 19.00 -4.32
C SER A 6 20.59 18.11 -5.03
N GLY A 7 20.23 16.86 -5.33
CA GLY A 7 21.08 15.98 -6.14
C GLY A 7 20.27 14.87 -6.82
N LYS A 8 20.64 14.48 -8.05
CA LYS A 8 19.96 13.42 -8.83
C LYS A 8 19.79 12.11 -8.05
N ILE A 9 20.78 11.77 -7.21
CA ILE A 9 20.77 10.59 -6.32
C ILE A 9 19.71 10.71 -5.23
N SER A 10 19.55 11.89 -4.62
CA SER A 10 18.50 12.14 -3.62
C SER A 10 17.12 11.99 -4.25
N THR A 11 16.90 12.54 -5.44
CA THR A 11 15.63 12.39 -6.18
C THR A 11 15.34 10.94 -6.52
N ALA A 12 16.34 10.16 -6.91
CA ALA A 12 16.18 8.73 -7.21
C ALA A 12 15.81 7.92 -5.96
N ILE A 13 16.53 8.11 -4.85
CA ILE A 13 16.25 7.42 -3.57
C ILE A 13 14.85 7.79 -3.06
N THR A 14 14.47 9.07 -3.12
CA THR A 14 13.15 9.53 -2.71
C THR A 14 12.06 8.88 -3.54
N LYS A 15 12.25 8.73 -4.85
CA LYS A 15 11.32 7.98 -5.72
C LYS A 15 11.26 6.50 -5.37
N MET A 16 12.40 5.86 -5.13
CA MET A 16 12.47 4.42 -4.82
C MET A 16 11.91 4.06 -3.44
N THR A 17 11.93 5.00 -2.50
CA THR A 17 11.47 4.81 -1.11
C THR A 17 10.03 5.29 -0.89
N LYS A 18 9.37 5.88 -1.90
CA LYS A 18 7.97 6.31 -1.82
C LYS A 18 7.06 5.07 -1.83
N ALA A 19 6.11 5.03 -0.91
CA ALA A 19 5.30 3.84 -0.61
C ALA A 19 4.44 3.31 -1.78
N ASP A 20 4.19 4.14 -2.80
CA ASP A 20 3.36 3.79 -3.98
C ASP A 20 4.11 3.99 -5.31
N ALA A 21 5.45 4.03 -5.29
CA ALA A 21 6.22 4.14 -6.53
C ALA A 21 6.19 2.81 -7.30
N LEU A 22 5.93 2.90 -8.61
CA LEU A 22 6.00 1.73 -9.52
C LEU A 22 7.44 1.24 -9.71
N ALA A 23 8.43 2.13 -9.65
CA ALA A 23 9.83 1.82 -9.90
C ALA A 23 10.40 0.67 -9.03
N PRO A 24 10.25 0.67 -7.68
CA PRO A 24 10.72 -0.45 -6.85
C PRO A 24 9.97 -1.76 -7.13
N ILE A 25 8.70 -1.69 -7.52
CA ILE A 25 7.91 -2.88 -7.89
C ILE A 25 8.47 -3.48 -9.19
N VAL A 26 8.64 -2.66 -10.23
CA VAL A 26 9.19 -3.11 -11.52
C VAL A 26 10.61 -3.67 -11.36
N ALA A 27 11.44 -3.03 -10.54
CA ALA A 27 12.79 -3.52 -10.25
C ALA A 27 12.79 -4.87 -9.52
N LEU A 28 11.87 -5.07 -8.58
CA LEU A 28 11.70 -6.34 -7.87
C LEU A 28 11.26 -7.43 -8.85
N GLU A 29 10.19 -7.18 -9.62
CA GLU A 29 9.66 -8.11 -10.62
C GLU A 29 10.73 -8.55 -11.62
N GLY A 30 11.48 -7.59 -12.19
CA GLY A 30 12.58 -7.91 -13.12
C GLY A 30 13.65 -8.80 -12.48
N THR A 31 14.02 -8.53 -11.22
CA THR A 31 14.98 -9.34 -10.46
C THR A 31 14.45 -10.76 -10.21
N VAL A 32 13.16 -10.88 -9.88
CA VAL A 32 12.52 -12.16 -9.62
C VAL A 32 12.42 -12.99 -10.90
N VAL A 33 11.93 -12.42 -12.00
CA VAL A 33 11.83 -13.09 -13.30
C VAL A 33 13.21 -13.61 -13.74
N ALA A 34 14.23 -12.74 -13.70
CA ALA A 34 15.58 -13.10 -14.11
C ALA A 34 16.17 -14.22 -13.24
N GLY A 35 16.08 -14.08 -11.90
CA GLY A 35 16.66 -15.08 -11.00
C GLY A 35 15.93 -16.41 -11.02
N ARG A 36 14.59 -16.43 -11.09
CA ARG A 36 13.82 -17.68 -11.23
C ARG A 36 14.12 -18.39 -12.54
N THR A 37 14.23 -17.63 -13.64
CA THR A 37 14.63 -18.16 -14.95
C THR A 37 16.03 -18.77 -14.87
N TYR A 38 16.97 -18.10 -14.20
CA TYR A 38 18.32 -18.63 -14.00
C TYR A 38 18.36 -19.89 -13.13
N GLN A 39 17.57 -19.96 -12.06
CA GLN A 39 17.47 -21.19 -11.27
C GLN A 39 16.85 -22.34 -12.08
N ALA A 40 15.81 -22.05 -12.88
CA ALA A 40 15.22 -23.04 -13.79
C ALA A 40 16.23 -23.53 -14.84
N TYR A 41 17.06 -22.62 -15.38
CA TYR A 41 18.17 -22.99 -16.27
C TYR A 41 19.18 -23.92 -15.59
N LYS A 42 19.51 -23.68 -14.32
CA LYS A 42 20.41 -24.56 -13.58
C LYS A 42 19.88 -25.97 -13.41
N ARG A 43 18.55 -26.12 -13.27
CA ARG A 43 17.85 -27.40 -13.11
C ARG A 43 17.64 -28.08 -14.46
N GLY A 44 16.64 -27.64 -15.22
CA GLY A 44 16.22 -28.25 -16.49
C GLY A 44 16.72 -27.56 -17.76
N LYS A 45 17.82 -26.79 -17.69
CA LYS A 45 18.45 -26.11 -18.84
C LYS A 45 17.45 -25.22 -19.59
N TRP A 46 17.60 -25.11 -20.91
CA TRP A 46 16.89 -24.14 -21.74
C TRP A 46 15.37 -24.33 -21.77
N ASP A 47 14.89 -25.57 -21.71
CA ASP A 47 13.45 -25.84 -21.78
C ASP A 47 12.73 -25.37 -20.52
N GLU A 48 13.26 -25.72 -19.34
CA GLU A 48 12.68 -25.24 -18.08
C GLU A 48 12.86 -23.72 -17.91
N ALA A 49 14.01 -23.18 -18.34
CA ALA A 49 14.25 -21.73 -18.33
C ALA A 49 13.23 -20.99 -19.20
N ARG A 50 12.94 -21.49 -20.40
CA ARG A 50 11.98 -20.89 -21.33
C ARG A 50 10.56 -20.93 -20.76
N GLU A 51 10.10 -22.10 -20.28
CA GLU A 51 8.76 -22.22 -19.67
C GLU A 51 8.62 -21.26 -18.50
N ARG A 52 9.65 -21.16 -17.65
CA ARG A 52 9.65 -20.26 -16.50
C ARG A 52 9.66 -18.79 -16.92
N PHE A 53 10.49 -18.42 -17.88
CA PHE A 53 10.59 -17.04 -18.37
C PHE A 53 9.26 -16.55 -18.92
N ILE A 54 8.57 -17.35 -19.73
CA ILE A 54 7.27 -17.01 -20.32
C ILE A 54 6.20 -16.89 -19.22
N GLU A 55 6.11 -17.86 -18.31
CA GLU A 55 5.12 -17.87 -17.22
C GLU A 55 5.26 -16.62 -16.32
N GLU A 56 6.49 -16.30 -15.90
CA GLU A 56 6.77 -15.19 -15.00
C GLU A 56 6.64 -13.84 -15.72
N THR A 57 7.18 -13.69 -16.93
CA THR A 57 7.09 -12.43 -17.71
C THR A 57 5.65 -12.09 -18.08
N MET A 58 4.87 -13.06 -18.55
CA MET A 58 3.45 -12.83 -18.84
C MET A 58 2.66 -12.49 -17.58
N GLY A 59 2.96 -13.15 -16.46
CA GLY A 59 2.40 -12.82 -15.15
C GLY A 59 2.67 -11.36 -14.78
N SER A 60 3.94 -10.92 -14.80
CA SER A 60 4.34 -9.56 -14.45
C SER A 60 3.77 -8.51 -15.41
N ILE A 61 3.68 -8.77 -16.72
CA ILE A 61 3.07 -7.82 -17.69
C ILE A 61 1.59 -7.61 -17.39
N VAL A 62 0.84 -8.71 -17.21
CA VAL A 62 -0.61 -8.64 -16.92
C VAL A 62 -0.84 -7.99 -15.56
N TRP A 63 0.05 -8.22 -14.59
CA TRP A 63 -0.01 -7.56 -13.30
C TRP A 63 0.24 -6.04 -13.40
N LEU A 64 1.37 -5.65 -13.99
CA LEU A 64 1.79 -4.25 -14.07
C LEU A 64 0.88 -3.40 -14.98
N SER A 65 0.33 -4.00 -16.04
CA SER A 65 -0.42 -3.28 -17.08
C SER A 65 -1.90 -3.66 -17.16
N GLY A 66 -2.22 -4.94 -16.94
CA GLY A 66 -3.58 -5.49 -17.09
C GLY A 66 -4.54 -5.00 -16.01
N VAL A 67 -4.14 -4.94 -14.74
CA VAL A 67 -5.01 -4.43 -13.66
C VAL A 67 -5.42 -2.98 -13.92
N GLY A 68 -4.47 -2.13 -14.32
CA GLY A 68 -4.73 -0.74 -14.66
C GLY A 68 -5.66 -0.60 -15.87
N ALA A 69 -5.44 -1.38 -16.93
CA ALA A 69 -6.29 -1.40 -18.12
C ALA A 69 -7.71 -1.87 -17.81
N MET A 70 -7.86 -2.95 -17.03
CA MET A 70 -9.16 -3.49 -16.62
C MET A 70 -9.91 -2.53 -15.69
N ASN A 71 -9.21 -1.83 -14.80
CA ASN A 71 -9.82 -0.78 -13.98
C ASN A 71 -10.35 0.37 -14.84
N LYS A 72 -9.56 0.84 -15.83
CA LYS A 72 -10.00 1.89 -16.79
C LYS A 72 -11.21 1.43 -17.63
N LEU A 73 -11.21 0.17 -18.08
CA LEU A 73 -12.35 -0.39 -18.80
C LEU A 73 -13.58 -0.48 -17.90
N GLY A 74 -13.42 -0.98 -16.68
CA GLY A 74 -14.47 -1.02 -15.67
C GLY A 74 -15.05 0.37 -15.37
N ASP A 75 -14.20 1.41 -15.29
CA ASP A 75 -14.67 2.79 -15.12
C ASP A 75 -15.54 3.26 -16.28
N LYS A 76 -15.19 2.92 -17.53
CA LYS A 76 -16.02 3.22 -18.71
C LYS A 76 -17.36 2.50 -18.66
N ILE A 77 -17.39 1.24 -18.22
CA ILE A 77 -18.62 0.44 -18.11
C ILE A 77 -19.53 1.00 -17.01
N VAL A 78 -18.97 1.28 -15.82
CA VAL A 78 -19.72 1.87 -14.70
C VAL A 78 -20.26 3.25 -15.09
N ALA A 79 -19.46 4.08 -15.75
CA ALA A 79 -19.91 5.40 -16.22
C ALA A 79 -21.10 5.30 -17.20
N ARG A 80 -21.12 4.29 -18.08
CA ARG A 80 -22.25 4.01 -18.98
C ARG A 80 -23.49 3.54 -18.21
N ILE A 81 -23.34 2.60 -17.28
CA ILE A 81 -24.45 2.07 -16.47
C ILE A 81 -25.08 3.20 -15.62
N LEU A 82 -24.24 4.01 -14.98
CA LEU A 82 -24.68 5.12 -14.14
C LEU A 82 -25.09 6.37 -14.94
N LYS A 83 -24.95 6.35 -16.28
CA LYS A 83 -25.17 7.50 -17.18
C LYS A 83 -24.46 8.78 -16.69
N LYS A 84 -23.29 8.63 -16.07
CA LYS A 84 -22.50 9.70 -15.47
C LYS A 84 -21.03 9.47 -15.82
N PRO A 85 -20.46 10.23 -16.79
CA PRO A 85 -19.04 10.13 -17.10
C PRO A 85 -18.21 10.52 -15.87
N GLY A 86 -17.17 9.74 -15.55
CA GLY A 86 -16.21 10.08 -14.49
C GLY A 86 -16.64 9.78 -13.05
N ALA A 87 -17.58 8.85 -12.81
CA ALA A 87 -17.98 8.41 -11.47
C ALA A 87 -16.88 7.59 -10.73
N ASN A 88 -15.71 8.20 -10.51
CA ASN A 88 -14.62 7.64 -9.74
C ASN A 88 -14.73 8.13 -8.30
N PHE A 89 -15.00 7.21 -7.39
CA PHE A 89 -15.07 7.42 -5.94
C PHE A 89 -14.46 6.23 -5.22
N ASP A 90 -14.32 6.24 -3.91
CA ASP A 90 -13.85 5.07 -3.15
C ASP A 90 -14.96 4.63 -2.18
N VAL A 91 -15.04 3.33 -1.87
CA VAL A 91 -15.99 2.82 -0.87
C VAL A 91 -15.40 2.76 0.54
N GLY A 92 -14.11 3.06 0.68
CA GLY A 92 -13.42 3.13 1.98
C GLY A 92 -13.95 4.29 2.83
N THR A 93 -13.98 4.11 4.14
CA THR A 93 -14.54 5.09 5.08
C THR A 93 -13.86 5.03 6.45
N ASP A 94 -13.68 6.19 7.08
CA ASP A 94 -13.33 6.31 8.51
C ASP A 94 -14.61 6.42 9.39
N LYS A 95 -15.77 6.05 8.82
CA LYS A 95 -17.15 6.13 9.35
C LYS A 95 -17.60 7.55 9.70
N VAL A 96 -16.94 8.18 10.66
CA VAL A 96 -17.33 9.48 11.23
C VAL A 96 -16.55 10.65 10.65
N LEU A 97 -15.45 10.42 9.93
CA LEU A 97 -14.61 11.49 9.37
C LEU A 97 -14.71 11.61 7.84
N ARG A 98 -14.27 10.59 7.10
CA ARG A 98 -14.26 10.58 5.63
C ARG A 98 -15.27 9.57 5.11
N THR A 99 -16.23 10.04 4.32
CA THR A 99 -17.28 9.20 3.72
C THR A 99 -17.45 9.47 2.21
N PRO A 100 -16.46 9.09 1.37
CA PRO A 100 -16.43 9.48 -0.04
C PRO A 100 -17.62 8.97 -0.85
N PHE A 101 -18.08 7.76 -0.56
CA PHE A 101 -19.28 7.19 -1.16
C PHE A 101 -20.54 8.01 -0.87
N GLU A 102 -20.73 8.44 0.38
CA GLU A 102 -21.91 9.19 0.78
C GLU A 102 -21.88 10.61 0.19
N ASN A 103 -20.68 11.23 0.15
CA ASN A 103 -20.47 12.49 -0.56
C ASN A 103 -20.83 12.38 -2.04
N PHE A 104 -20.39 11.32 -2.73
CA PHE A 104 -20.75 11.04 -4.11
C PHE A 104 -22.27 10.86 -4.28
N MET A 105 -22.90 10.03 -3.46
CA MET A 105 -24.33 9.77 -3.54
C MET A 105 -25.15 11.03 -3.33
N ARG A 106 -24.74 11.94 -2.44
CA ARG A 106 -25.47 13.18 -2.19
C ARG A 106 -25.32 14.21 -3.31
N LYS A 107 -24.12 14.37 -3.88
CA LYS A 107 -23.83 15.41 -4.87
C LYS A 107 -24.12 14.99 -6.30
N VAL A 108 -23.88 13.73 -6.62
CA VAL A 108 -23.89 13.24 -8.01
C VAL A 108 -25.07 12.33 -8.29
N ALA A 109 -25.63 11.66 -7.27
CA ALA A 109 -26.81 10.79 -7.27
C ALA A 109 -27.23 10.31 -8.68
N PRO A 110 -26.81 9.11 -9.14
CA PRO A 110 -27.28 8.59 -10.41
C PRO A 110 -28.80 8.36 -10.34
N LYS A 111 -29.55 9.03 -11.23
CA LYS A 111 -31.02 8.93 -11.29
C LYS A 111 -31.43 7.46 -11.47
N GLY A 112 -32.34 6.97 -10.62
CA GLY A 112 -32.90 5.63 -10.71
C GLY A 112 -32.07 4.52 -10.04
N PHE A 113 -30.98 4.84 -9.36
CA PHE A 113 -30.19 3.86 -8.60
C PHE A 113 -30.19 4.17 -7.10
N SER A 114 -30.45 3.16 -6.29
CA SER A 114 -30.24 3.23 -4.84
C SER A 114 -28.75 3.18 -4.48
N SER A 115 -28.36 3.75 -3.34
CA SER A 115 -26.99 3.66 -2.82
C SER A 115 -26.47 2.21 -2.77
N LYS A 116 -27.35 1.27 -2.42
CA LYS A 116 -27.02 -0.16 -2.38
C LYS A 116 -26.64 -0.71 -3.75
N GLN A 117 -27.37 -0.35 -4.80
CA GLN A 117 -27.07 -0.76 -6.17
C GLN A 117 -25.75 -0.13 -6.66
N VAL A 118 -25.51 1.15 -6.36
CA VAL A 118 -24.27 1.82 -6.75
C VAL A 118 -23.05 1.20 -6.06
N ALA A 119 -23.13 0.90 -4.77
CA ALA A 119 -22.07 0.21 -4.04
C ALA A 119 -21.81 -1.20 -4.59
N LEU A 120 -22.88 -1.95 -4.94
CA LEU A 120 -22.76 -3.29 -5.55
C LEU A 120 -22.11 -3.24 -6.93
N ILE A 121 -22.51 -2.30 -7.81
CA ILE A 121 -21.91 -2.12 -9.14
C ILE A 121 -20.41 -1.83 -9.01
N LYS A 122 -20.03 -1.02 -8.03
CA LYS A 122 -18.63 -0.70 -7.78
C LYS A 122 -17.82 -1.85 -7.19
N GLY A 123 -18.36 -2.53 -6.18
CA GLY A 123 -17.76 -3.74 -5.63
C GLY A 123 -17.60 -4.81 -6.72
N ALA A 124 -18.60 -4.97 -7.58
CA ALA A 124 -18.53 -5.86 -8.74
C ALA A 124 -17.45 -5.45 -9.74
N LYS A 125 -17.25 -4.15 -10.03
CA LYS A 125 -16.18 -3.66 -10.91
C LYS A 125 -14.79 -4.08 -10.38
N VAL A 126 -14.52 -3.82 -9.11
CA VAL A 126 -13.23 -4.13 -8.46
C VAL A 126 -13.01 -5.63 -8.41
N LEU A 127 -14.04 -6.37 -8.02
CA LEU A 127 -13.99 -7.82 -7.95
C LEU A 127 -13.76 -8.42 -9.35
N THR A 128 -14.42 -7.88 -10.39
CA THR A 128 -14.26 -8.36 -11.77
C THR A 128 -12.87 -8.06 -12.30
N SER A 129 -12.27 -6.90 -12.03
CA SER A 129 -10.91 -6.62 -12.52
C SER A 129 -9.87 -7.54 -11.88
N VAL A 130 -10.00 -7.84 -10.58
CA VAL A 130 -9.15 -8.81 -9.88
C VAL A 130 -9.42 -10.24 -10.36
N ILE A 131 -10.68 -10.66 -10.45
CA ILE A 131 -11.05 -12.00 -10.92
C ILE A 131 -10.57 -12.22 -12.36
N VAL A 132 -10.81 -11.29 -13.29
CA VAL A 132 -10.38 -11.43 -14.69
C VAL A 132 -8.86 -11.50 -14.79
N THR A 133 -8.14 -10.68 -14.01
CA THR A 133 -6.67 -10.74 -13.96
C THR A 133 -6.20 -12.11 -13.43
N ASN A 134 -6.80 -12.59 -12.35
CA ASN A 134 -6.50 -13.89 -11.76
C ASN A 134 -6.84 -15.06 -12.70
N LEU A 135 -7.97 -14.98 -13.41
CA LEU A 135 -8.36 -15.97 -14.41
C LEU A 135 -7.38 -15.97 -15.58
N PHE A 136 -6.95 -14.80 -16.04
CA PHE A 136 -5.99 -14.71 -17.13
C PHE A 136 -4.63 -15.30 -16.73
N ILE A 137 -4.04 -14.85 -15.62
CA ILE A 137 -2.72 -15.33 -15.16
C ILE A 137 -2.79 -16.78 -14.67
N GLY A 138 -3.87 -17.17 -14.02
CA GLY A 138 -4.03 -18.50 -13.42
C GLY A 138 -4.50 -19.58 -14.39
N PHE A 139 -5.22 -19.24 -15.47
CA PHE A 139 -5.80 -20.21 -16.40
C PHE A 139 -5.41 -19.99 -17.87
N VAL A 140 -5.28 -18.75 -18.34
CA VAL A 140 -4.93 -18.49 -19.75
C VAL A 140 -3.42 -18.61 -19.97
N VAL A 141 -2.60 -17.98 -19.12
CA VAL A 141 -1.13 -18.02 -19.24
C VAL A 141 -0.58 -19.45 -19.19
N PRO A 142 -0.98 -20.33 -18.24
CA PRO A 142 -0.48 -21.70 -18.21
C PRO A 142 -0.82 -22.47 -19.48
N LYS A 143 -2.05 -22.31 -20.01
CA LYS A 143 -2.49 -22.97 -21.26
C LYS A 143 -1.73 -22.48 -22.48
N LEU A 144 -1.46 -21.18 -22.58
CA LEU A 144 -0.65 -20.62 -23.68
C LEU A 144 0.79 -21.13 -23.61
N ASN A 145 1.37 -21.18 -22.42
CA ASN A 145 2.73 -21.69 -22.21
C ASN A 145 2.83 -23.18 -22.58
N GLN A 146 1.89 -24.00 -22.09
CA GLN A 146 1.77 -25.42 -22.43
C GLN A 146 1.57 -25.62 -23.94
N GLY A 147 0.71 -24.80 -24.57
CA GLY A 147 0.48 -24.84 -26.01
C GLY A 147 1.72 -24.51 -26.84
N LEU A 148 2.53 -23.53 -26.41
CA LEU A 148 3.81 -23.19 -27.04
C LEU A 148 4.82 -24.33 -26.90
N THR A 149 4.94 -24.93 -25.71
CA THR A 149 5.79 -26.12 -25.50
C THR A 149 5.37 -27.28 -26.41
N ASN A 150 4.06 -27.55 -26.51
CA ASN A 150 3.52 -28.60 -27.37
C ASN A 150 3.75 -28.32 -28.87
N LYS A 151 3.69 -27.05 -29.30
CA LYS A 151 3.94 -26.66 -30.70
C LYS A 151 5.41 -26.80 -31.08
N LEU A 152 6.33 -26.53 -30.16
CA LEU A 152 7.78 -26.65 -30.38
C LEU A 152 8.27 -28.11 -30.34
N ARG A 153 7.51 -29.03 -29.73
CA ARG A 153 7.89 -30.45 -29.55
C ARG A 153 7.05 -31.45 -30.36
N SER A 154 6.30 -31.00 -31.38
CA SER A 154 5.50 -31.81 -32.33
C SER A 154 4.70 -32.99 -31.73
N GLU A 155 3.41 -32.75 -31.51
CA GLU A 155 2.29 -33.69 -31.22
C GLU A 155 1.94 -34.07 -29.76
N ARG A 156 0.82 -33.51 -29.26
CA ARG A 156 -0.46 -34.22 -28.97
C ARG A 156 -1.53 -33.27 -28.40
N LYS A 157 -2.80 -33.55 -28.71
CA LYS A 157 -4.00 -32.81 -28.28
C LYS A 157 -4.26 -32.98 -26.77
N HIS A 158 -4.57 -31.88 -26.07
CA HIS A 158 -5.11 -31.88 -24.71
C HIS A 158 -6.65 -31.91 -24.73
N GLU A 159 -7.25 -32.83 -23.97
CA GLU A 159 -8.65 -32.73 -23.57
C GLU A 159 -8.83 -31.72 -22.43
N GLN A 160 -9.90 -30.94 -22.54
CA GLN A 160 -10.27 -29.86 -21.63
C GLN A 160 -10.95 -30.41 -20.37
N LYS A 161 -10.51 -29.97 -19.17
CA LYS A 161 -11.32 -30.10 -17.95
C LYS A 161 -12.39 -28.99 -17.87
N PRO A 162 -13.59 -29.25 -17.32
CA PRO A 162 -14.70 -28.29 -17.30
C PRO A 162 -14.40 -27.04 -16.46
N SER A 163 -14.86 -25.89 -16.93
CA SER A 163 -14.75 -24.60 -16.24
C SER A 163 -15.69 -24.52 -15.04
N ALA A 164 -15.16 -24.51 -13.82
CA ALA A 164 -15.91 -24.06 -12.65
C ALA A 164 -15.52 -22.62 -12.31
N ASN A 165 -16.50 -21.71 -12.37
CA ASN A 165 -16.31 -20.33 -11.92
C ASN A 165 -16.10 -20.31 -10.40
N PRO A 166 -15.04 -19.68 -9.88
CA PRO A 166 -14.91 -19.47 -8.44
C PRO A 166 -16.00 -18.50 -7.96
N SER A 167 -16.91 -19.00 -7.12
CA SER A 167 -17.97 -18.21 -6.48
C SER A 167 -17.50 -17.76 -5.08
N PHE A 168 -17.38 -16.45 -4.86
CA PHE A 168 -17.24 -15.89 -3.52
C PHE A 168 -18.62 -15.82 -2.83
N LYS A 169 -18.83 -16.61 -1.77
CA LYS A 169 -20.01 -16.51 -0.89
C LYS A 169 -19.75 -15.45 0.19
N GLY A 170 -20.42 -14.30 0.12
CA GLY A 170 -20.40 -13.29 1.18
C GLY A 170 -21.44 -12.18 0.98
N GLY A 171 -22.11 -11.77 2.06
CA GLY A 171 -23.10 -10.68 2.05
C GLY A 171 -22.49 -9.29 1.81
N ILE A 172 -23.33 -8.27 1.63
CA ILE A 172 -22.93 -6.91 1.19
C ILE A 172 -21.88 -6.25 2.10
N ALA A 173 -21.95 -6.47 3.41
CA ALA A 173 -20.94 -5.96 4.35
C ALA A 173 -19.56 -6.64 4.16
N ALA A 174 -19.55 -7.94 3.81
CA ALA A 174 -18.33 -8.67 3.49
C ALA A 174 -17.75 -8.22 2.14
N ILE A 175 -18.61 -7.99 1.14
CA ILE A 175 -18.21 -7.44 -0.16
C ILE A 175 -17.61 -6.04 0.00
N ASN A 176 -18.20 -5.16 0.80
CA ASN A 176 -17.64 -3.81 1.04
C ASN A 176 -16.32 -3.85 1.82
N LYS A 177 -16.19 -4.74 2.80
CA LYS A 177 -14.93 -4.90 3.58
C LYS A 177 -13.82 -5.51 2.72
N PHE A 178 -14.16 -6.47 1.88
CA PHE A 178 -13.27 -7.10 0.89
C PHE A 178 -12.86 -6.11 -0.20
N THR A 179 -13.83 -5.39 -0.78
CA THR A 179 -13.60 -4.32 -1.76
C THR A 179 -12.76 -3.21 -1.17
N ASN A 180 -13.00 -2.78 0.07
CA ASN A 180 -12.17 -1.79 0.74
C ASN A 180 -10.74 -2.30 1.00
N ALA A 181 -10.57 -3.55 1.43
CA ALA A 181 -9.25 -4.16 1.60
C ALA A 181 -8.49 -4.19 0.26
N ILE A 182 -9.17 -4.56 -0.83
CA ILE A 182 -8.60 -4.56 -2.18
C ILE A 182 -8.35 -3.13 -2.67
N GLU A 183 -9.31 -2.22 -2.68
CA GLU A 183 -9.14 -0.88 -3.26
C GLU A 183 -8.09 -0.04 -2.51
N ASN A 184 -8.06 -0.14 -1.19
CA ASN A 184 -7.41 0.86 -0.33
C ASN A 184 -6.19 0.34 0.44
N THR A 185 -5.84 -0.94 0.28
CA THR A 185 -4.58 -1.49 0.80
C THR A 185 -3.83 -2.22 -0.30
N ASN A 186 -2.55 -1.87 -0.52
CA ASN A 186 -1.67 -2.63 -1.42
C ASN A 186 -1.63 -4.11 -1.01
N THR A 187 -1.70 -4.38 0.29
CA THR A 187 -1.83 -5.71 0.89
C THR A 187 -3.06 -6.49 0.41
N GLY A 188 -4.25 -5.90 0.39
CA GLY A 188 -5.45 -6.57 -0.08
C GLY A 188 -5.48 -6.77 -1.60
N LYS A 189 -4.93 -5.82 -2.38
CA LYS A 189 -4.72 -6.01 -3.84
C LYS A 189 -3.85 -7.24 -4.08
N LEU A 190 -2.68 -7.29 -3.45
CA LEU A 190 -1.69 -8.34 -3.60
C LEU A 190 -2.18 -9.69 -3.05
N LEU A 191 -2.82 -9.76 -1.87
CA LEU A 191 -3.31 -11.04 -1.35
C LEU A 191 -4.44 -11.63 -2.20
N SER A 192 -5.37 -10.80 -2.65
CA SER A 192 -6.50 -11.28 -3.45
C SER A 192 -6.05 -11.69 -4.86
N SER A 193 -5.04 -11.04 -5.42
CA SER A 193 -4.43 -11.46 -6.67
C SER A 193 -3.59 -12.71 -6.50
N ASP A 194 -2.64 -12.70 -5.58
CA ASP A 194 -1.61 -13.73 -5.48
C ASP A 194 -2.19 -15.06 -5.01
N ALA A 195 -3.15 -15.04 -4.08
CA ALA A 195 -3.88 -16.24 -3.69
C ALA A 195 -4.76 -16.79 -4.83
N GLY A 196 -5.38 -15.91 -5.61
CA GLY A 196 -6.20 -16.31 -6.76
C GLY A 196 -5.37 -16.86 -7.93
N ILE A 197 -4.22 -16.26 -8.20
CA ILE A 197 -3.25 -16.70 -9.20
C ILE A 197 -2.65 -18.04 -8.79
N ALA A 198 -2.19 -18.17 -7.54
CA ALA A 198 -1.68 -19.43 -7.00
C ALA A 198 -2.74 -20.53 -7.13
N GLY A 199 -3.98 -20.25 -6.74
CA GLY A 199 -5.12 -21.16 -6.89
C GLY A 199 -5.35 -21.61 -8.32
N GLY A 200 -5.38 -20.67 -9.28
CA GLY A 200 -5.56 -20.98 -10.70
C GLY A 200 -4.41 -21.81 -11.29
N ARG A 201 -3.15 -21.46 -10.98
CA ARG A 201 -1.98 -22.21 -11.44
C ARG A 201 -1.96 -23.62 -10.85
N MET A 202 -2.25 -23.77 -9.55
CA MET A 202 -2.38 -25.08 -8.90
C MET A 202 -3.50 -25.94 -9.50
N TYR A 203 -4.60 -25.32 -9.93
CA TYR A 203 -5.69 -26.02 -10.61
C TYR A 203 -5.26 -26.55 -11.99
N ASN A 204 -4.51 -25.77 -12.77
CA ASN A 204 -4.03 -26.15 -14.10
C ASN A 204 -2.73 -26.98 -14.09
N ALA A 205 -2.21 -27.32 -12.91
CA ALA A 205 -1.06 -28.21 -12.78
C ALA A 205 -1.35 -29.59 -13.40
N ARG A 206 -0.39 -30.13 -14.15
CA ARG A 206 -0.48 -31.42 -14.86
C ARG A 206 -0.41 -32.61 -13.91
N SER A 207 0.34 -32.47 -12.80
CA SER A 207 0.48 -33.50 -11.78
C SER A 207 0.35 -32.95 -10.36
N LYS A 208 0.15 -33.85 -9.38
CA LYS A 208 0.11 -33.51 -7.94
C LYS A 208 1.43 -32.87 -7.48
N GLU A 209 2.54 -33.32 -8.07
CA GLU A 209 3.89 -32.84 -7.78
C GLU A 209 4.10 -31.43 -8.34
N GLU A 210 3.68 -31.16 -9.58
CA GLU A 210 3.66 -29.80 -10.14
C GLU A 210 2.78 -28.85 -9.30
N ARG A 211 1.61 -29.33 -8.83
CA ARG A 211 0.74 -28.53 -7.95
C ARG A 211 1.44 -28.15 -6.64
N ARG A 212 2.16 -29.09 -6.02
CA ARG A 212 2.89 -28.84 -4.77
C ARG A 212 4.04 -27.85 -4.99
N GLU A 213 4.77 -27.97 -6.09
CA GLU A 213 5.80 -26.99 -6.47
C GLU A 213 5.22 -25.57 -6.60
N ILE A 214 4.11 -25.43 -7.30
CA ILE A 214 3.41 -24.14 -7.46
C ILE A 214 2.95 -23.61 -6.10
N ALA A 215 2.42 -24.46 -5.23
CA ALA A 215 1.97 -24.06 -3.89
C ALA A 215 3.14 -23.51 -3.05
N ILE A 216 4.26 -24.23 -2.98
CA ILE A 216 5.46 -23.81 -2.23
C ILE A 216 5.99 -22.49 -2.76
N ARG A 217 6.08 -22.35 -4.09
CA ARG A 217 6.57 -21.15 -4.76
C ARG A 217 5.65 -19.97 -4.49
N ASP A 218 4.38 -20.07 -4.89
CA ASP A 218 3.48 -18.92 -4.95
C ASP A 218 3.02 -18.52 -3.55
N ILE A 219 2.63 -19.47 -2.69
CA ILE A 219 2.22 -19.18 -1.32
C ILE A 219 3.42 -18.75 -0.47
N GLY A 220 4.56 -19.42 -0.62
CA GLY A 220 5.80 -19.06 0.08
C GLY A 220 6.32 -17.68 -0.30
N SER A 221 6.04 -17.21 -1.52
CA SER A 221 6.46 -15.88 -2.00
C SER A 221 5.65 -14.73 -1.42
N ILE A 222 4.40 -14.96 -0.99
CA ILE A 222 3.49 -13.91 -0.50
C ILE A 222 4.16 -13.09 0.61
N TYR A 223 4.82 -13.76 1.56
CA TYR A 223 5.48 -13.05 2.66
C TYR A 223 6.54 -12.06 2.18
N PHE A 224 7.34 -12.47 1.20
CA PHE A 224 8.48 -11.70 0.72
C PHE A 224 8.08 -10.53 -0.18
N TYR A 225 7.01 -10.69 -0.96
CA TYR A 225 6.41 -9.58 -1.69
C TYR A 225 5.79 -8.53 -0.78
N MET A 226 5.21 -8.95 0.34
CA MET A 226 4.29 -8.09 1.09
C MET A 226 4.88 -7.46 2.35
N TRP A 227 5.69 -8.21 3.09
CA TRP A 227 6.09 -7.81 4.44
C TRP A 227 7.59 -7.84 4.67
N ALA A 228 8.34 -8.72 3.99
CA ALA A 228 9.76 -8.89 4.26
C ALA A 228 10.57 -7.59 4.16
N GLN A 229 10.38 -6.80 3.09
CA GLN A 229 11.07 -5.52 2.94
C GLN A 229 10.79 -4.56 4.13
N GLY A 230 9.53 -4.48 4.54
CA GLY A 230 9.11 -3.65 5.67
C GLY A 230 9.64 -4.15 7.01
N HIS A 231 9.61 -5.46 7.25
CA HIS A 231 10.13 -6.06 8.48
C HIS A 231 11.63 -5.89 8.62
N VAL A 232 12.41 -6.15 7.55
CA VAL A 232 13.85 -5.93 7.54
C VAL A 232 14.17 -4.47 7.82
N ARG A 233 13.50 -3.54 7.11
CA ARG A 233 13.68 -2.09 7.37
C ARG A 233 13.35 -1.73 8.81
N ASN A 234 12.25 -2.25 9.36
CA ASN A 234 11.83 -1.96 10.72
C ASN A 234 12.83 -2.49 11.75
N LEU A 235 13.39 -3.69 11.52
CA LEU A 235 14.43 -4.27 12.36
C LEU A 235 15.70 -3.43 12.33
N LEU A 236 16.15 -3.01 11.14
CA LEU A 236 17.33 -2.15 10.99
C LEU A 236 17.14 -0.77 11.63
N ASN A 237 15.94 -0.18 11.48
CA ASN A 237 15.60 1.06 12.17
C ASN A 237 15.60 0.89 13.70
N LEU A 238 15.02 -0.21 14.20
CA LEU A 238 14.97 -0.53 15.61
C LEU A 238 16.39 -0.68 16.19
N ALA A 239 17.27 -1.37 15.47
CA ALA A 239 18.67 -1.55 15.86
C ALA A 239 19.46 -0.23 15.90
N GLU A 240 19.21 0.71 14.98
CA GLU A 240 19.94 1.99 14.93
C GLU A 240 19.38 3.05 15.89
N SER A 241 18.05 3.13 16.01
CA SER A 241 17.38 4.27 16.67
C SER A 241 16.57 3.90 17.90
N GLY A 242 16.38 2.60 18.17
CA GLY A 242 15.41 2.13 19.17
C GLY A 242 13.95 2.26 18.71
N LYS A 243 13.70 2.68 17.46
CA LYS A 243 12.35 2.83 16.89
C LYS A 243 12.20 2.05 15.59
N ALA A 244 11.06 1.37 15.43
CA ALA A 244 10.80 0.55 14.24
C ALA A 244 10.54 1.40 12.97
N THR A 245 10.12 2.65 13.10
CA THR A 245 9.78 3.51 11.96
C THR A 245 10.82 4.62 11.76
N ARG A 246 10.95 5.06 10.50
CA ARG A 246 11.79 6.19 10.10
C ARG A 246 11.01 7.04 9.12
N LEU A 247 11.09 8.36 9.30
CA LEU A 247 10.41 9.31 8.43
C LEU A 247 10.95 9.21 6.99
N ASN A 248 10.03 9.12 6.03
CA ASN A 248 10.38 9.07 4.61
C ASN A 248 11.16 10.34 4.21
N PRO A 249 12.17 10.25 3.32
CA PRO A 249 12.98 11.40 2.92
C PRO A 249 12.20 12.59 2.36
N ALA A 250 11.11 12.36 1.61
CA ALA A 250 10.29 13.45 1.06
C ALA A 250 9.61 14.26 2.17
N THR A 251 9.03 13.58 3.15
CA THR A 251 8.39 14.23 4.29
C THR A 251 9.42 14.89 5.20
N ALA A 252 10.56 14.23 5.44
CA ALA A 252 11.66 14.82 6.21
C ALA A 252 12.13 16.13 5.56
N GLN A 253 12.22 16.17 4.24
CA GLN A 253 12.57 17.39 3.50
C GLN A 253 11.56 18.51 3.73
N MET A 254 10.26 18.24 3.61
CA MET A 254 9.22 19.25 3.84
C MET A 254 9.22 19.78 5.27
N LEU A 255 9.43 18.88 6.23
CA LEU A 255 9.52 19.24 7.65
C LEU A 255 10.77 20.09 7.93
N ASP A 256 11.95 19.70 7.45
CA ASP A 256 13.19 20.47 7.65
C ASP A 256 13.13 21.84 6.96
N GLU A 257 12.47 21.94 5.80
CA GLU A 257 12.20 23.24 5.14
C GLU A 257 11.36 24.15 6.04
N HIS A 258 10.29 23.62 6.64
CA HIS A 258 9.44 24.36 7.59
C HIS A 258 10.22 24.74 8.85
N LEU A 259 10.98 23.82 9.43
CA LEU A 259 11.79 24.06 10.63
C LEU A 259 12.89 25.10 10.37
N ALA A 260 13.52 25.07 9.19
CA ALA A 260 14.51 26.06 8.80
C ALA A 260 13.88 27.47 8.63
N GLN A 261 12.65 27.54 8.12
CA GLN A 261 11.90 28.81 8.05
C GLN A 261 11.53 29.32 9.44
N PHE A 262 11.08 28.44 10.33
CA PHE A 262 10.78 28.76 11.73
C PHE A 262 12.01 29.31 12.48
N LEU A 263 13.17 28.66 12.32
CA LEU A 263 14.43 29.14 12.89
C LEU A 263 14.81 30.51 12.31
N ASN A 264 14.53 30.76 11.03
CA ASN A 264 14.83 32.01 10.33
C ASN A 264 16.30 32.45 10.50
N GLY A 265 17.23 31.49 10.39
CA GLY A 265 18.66 31.72 10.57
C GLY A 265 19.14 31.80 12.03
N ARG A 266 18.22 31.76 13.00
CA ARG A 266 18.56 31.71 14.43
C ARG A 266 19.00 30.32 14.85
N GLU A 267 19.69 30.27 15.97
CA GLU A 267 20.01 29.04 16.69
C GLU A 267 19.17 28.97 17.97
N MET A 268 18.73 27.79 18.35
CA MET A 268 17.95 27.56 19.58
C MET A 268 18.56 26.41 20.38
N SER A 269 18.43 26.40 21.71
CA SER A 269 18.77 25.21 22.48
C SER A 269 17.87 24.02 22.09
N ALA A 270 18.33 22.80 22.32
CA ALA A 270 17.57 21.60 21.98
C ALA A 270 16.22 21.54 22.71
N GLU A 271 16.16 22.00 23.96
CA GLU A 271 14.98 22.05 24.82
C GLU A 271 13.96 23.10 24.36
N GLU A 272 14.42 24.32 24.06
CA GLU A 272 13.57 25.39 23.51
C GLU A 272 13.01 24.99 22.16
N PHE A 273 13.86 24.43 21.29
CA PHE A 273 13.44 23.92 19.99
C PHE A 273 12.40 22.81 20.14
N LYS A 274 12.64 21.83 21.01
CA LYS A 274 11.71 20.73 21.27
C LYS A 274 10.36 21.27 21.75
N THR A 275 10.38 22.21 22.68
CA THR A 275 9.16 22.80 23.25
C THR A 275 8.39 23.61 22.21
N ALA A 276 9.06 24.42 21.39
CA ALA A 276 8.40 25.19 20.34
C ALA A 276 7.83 24.30 19.22
N VAL A 277 8.54 23.24 18.86
CA VAL A 277 8.16 22.40 17.72
C VAL A 277 7.13 21.34 18.09
N LEU A 278 7.29 20.65 19.21
CA LEU A 278 6.36 19.59 19.65
C LEU A 278 5.25 20.12 20.55
N GLY A 279 5.47 21.24 21.22
CA GLY A 279 4.55 21.81 22.19
C GLY A 279 4.41 20.95 23.44
N LYS A 280 3.30 21.15 24.14
CA LYS A 280 2.88 20.35 25.31
C LYS A 280 1.48 19.81 25.04
N GLU A 281 1.11 18.70 25.68
CA GLU A 281 -0.25 18.17 25.52
C GLU A 281 -1.27 19.21 25.98
N ALA A 282 -2.17 19.61 25.08
CA ALA A 282 -3.24 20.55 25.37
C ALA A 282 -4.51 19.79 25.81
N ASN A 283 -5.07 20.24 26.94
CA ASN A 283 -6.40 19.82 27.36
C ASN A 283 -7.45 20.66 26.62
N LEU A 284 -8.53 19.99 26.22
CA LEU A 284 -9.66 20.68 25.61
C LEU A 284 -10.51 21.33 26.69
N PRO A 285 -11.02 22.55 26.44
CA PRO A 285 -12.07 23.15 27.26
C PRO A 285 -13.27 22.21 27.45
N ALA A 286 -13.95 22.35 28.59
CA ALA A 286 -15.19 21.62 28.86
C ALA A 286 -16.30 22.04 27.87
N GLY A 287 -17.23 21.13 27.58
CA GLY A 287 -18.43 21.42 26.77
C GLY A 287 -18.41 20.91 25.34
N PHE A 288 -17.25 20.52 24.79
CA PHE A 288 -17.20 19.89 23.47
C PHE A 288 -17.84 18.49 23.47
N LYS A 289 -18.88 18.31 22.64
CA LYS A 289 -19.53 17.01 22.41
C LYS A 289 -19.01 16.41 21.11
N PHE A 290 -18.49 15.18 21.20
CA PHE A 290 -17.93 14.47 20.06
C PHE A 290 -18.89 13.40 19.53
N GLU A 291 -18.99 13.31 18.22
CA GLU A 291 -19.58 12.17 17.54
C GLU A 291 -18.52 11.05 17.46
N SER A 292 -18.91 9.82 17.78
CA SER A 292 -18.04 8.65 17.65
C SER A 292 -18.74 7.54 16.86
N ALA A 293 -17.95 6.74 16.17
CA ALA A 293 -18.48 5.58 15.46
C ALA A 293 -18.74 4.43 16.44
N GLU A 294 -19.72 3.58 16.13
CA GLU A 294 -19.83 2.31 16.85
C GLU A 294 -18.51 1.51 16.73
N PRO A 295 -17.96 1.05 17.87
CA PRO A 295 -16.73 0.30 17.88
C PRO A 295 -16.92 -1.02 17.14
N SER A 296 -16.01 -1.30 16.22
CA SER A 296 -15.94 -2.58 15.52
C SER A 296 -15.66 -3.72 16.50
N PHE A 297 -15.95 -4.97 16.09
CA PHE A 297 -15.65 -6.16 16.88
C PHE A 297 -14.21 -6.20 17.40
N TRP A 298 -13.24 -5.87 16.54
CA TRP A 298 -11.83 -5.81 16.94
C TRP A 298 -11.56 -4.71 17.97
N GLU A 299 -12.13 -3.52 17.81
CA GLU A 299 -11.96 -2.41 18.77
C GLU A 299 -12.56 -2.70 20.14
N LYS A 300 -13.68 -3.44 20.17
CA LYS A 300 -14.28 -3.93 21.42
C LYS A 300 -13.32 -4.88 22.14
N ILE A 301 -12.68 -5.79 21.41
CA ILE A 301 -11.72 -6.75 21.97
C ILE A 301 -10.44 -6.05 22.42
N THR A 302 -9.90 -5.13 21.62
CA THR A 302 -8.65 -4.42 21.93
C THR A 302 -8.84 -3.21 22.84
N LYS A 303 -10.07 -2.98 23.35
CA LYS A 303 -10.48 -1.81 24.15
C LYS A 303 -10.00 -0.48 23.55
N SER A 304 -9.92 -0.40 22.23
CA SER A 304 -9.42 0.79 21.53
C SER A 304 -10.53 1.84 21.44
N LYS A 305 -10.21 3.09 21.79
CA LYS A 305 -11.19 4.18 21.72
C LYS A 305 -11.57 4.44 20.25
N PRO A 306 -12.88 4.51 19.92
CA PRO A 306 -13.32 4.83 18.57
C PRO A 306 -12.88 6.25 18.20
N MET A 307 -12.76 6.51 16.91
CA MET A 307 -12.45 7.85 16.42
C MET A 307 -13.59 8.80 16.79
N GLU A 308 -13.20 9.96 17.33
CA GLU A 308 -14.10 11.03 17.75
C GLU A 308 -13.93 12.24 16.84
N VAL A 309 -15.05 12.81 16.39
CA VAL A 309 -15.08 14.02 15.55
C VAL A 309 -16.07 15.04 16.12
N ILE A 310 -15.87 16.30 15.73
CA ILE A 310 -16.76 17.40 16.05
C ILE A 310 -16.96 18.26 14.80
N LYS A 311 -18.16 18.82 14.63
CA LYS A 311 -18.43 19.77 13.56
C LYS A 311 -17.75 21.11 13.86
N LEU A 312 -17.18 21.75 12.85
CA LEU A 312 -16.56 23.06 13.00
C LEU A 312 -17.57 24.11 13.51
N SER A 313 -18.83 24.03 13.07
CA SER A 313 -19.90 24.92 13.54
C SER A 313 -20.18 24.80 15.05
N GLU A 314 -19.97 23.62 15.65
CA GLU A 314 -20.10 23.44 17.10
C GLU A 314 -18.89 24.00 17.84
N VAL A 315 -17.70 23.93 17.23
CA VAL A 315 -16.51 24.60 17.77
C VAL A 315 -16.69 26.11 17.75
N GLU A 316 -17.19 26.67 16.65
CA GLU A 316 -17.43 28.11 16.49
C GLU A 316 -18.50 28.69 17.43
N LYS A 317 -19.40 27.85 17.97
CA LYS A 317 -20.38 28.25 19.00
C LYS A 317 -19.76 28.37 20.39
N LEU A 318 -18.75 27.55 20.69
CA LEU A 318 -18.20 27.40 22.03
C LEU A 318 -16.90 28.17 22.24
N GLU A 319 -16.12 28.36 21.17
CA GLU A 319 -14.84 29.07 21.22
C GLU A 319 -14.99 30.51 20.70
N THR A 320 -14.42 31.47 21.43
CA THR A 320 -14.51 32.89 21.11
C THR A 320 -13.18 33.48 20.66
N ASN A 321 -12.06 32.80 20.91
CA ASN A 321 -10.74 33.24 20.50
C ASN A 321 -10.57 33.14 18.98
N ARG A 322 -10.46 34.30 18.33
CA ARG A 322 -10.33 34.41 16.86
C ARG A 322 -9.17 33.60 16.28
N ASN A 323 -8.02 33.55 16.96
CA ASN A 323 -6.84 32.82 16.46
C ASN A 323 -7.05 31.30 16.53
N ILE A 324 -7.70 30.82 17.59
CA ILE A 324 -8.07 29.40 17.75
C ILE A 324 -9.10 29.01 16.70
N LEU A 325 -10.13 29.85 16.48
CA LEU A 325 -11.13 29.62 15.43
C LEU A 325 -10.52 29.59 14.03
N GLU A 326 -9.58 30.51 13.73
CA GLU A 326 -8.89 30.52 12.45
C GLU A 326 -8.05 29.25 12.24
N ARG A 327 -7.27 28.83 13.24
CA ARG A 327 -6.56 27.53 13.19
C ARG A 327 -7.52 26.36 13.05
N ALA A 328 -8.67 26.36 13.72
CA ALA A 328 -9.68 25.32 13.60
C ALA A 328 -10.25 25.24 12.17
N ARG A 329 -10.52 26.39 11.55
CA ARG A 329 -10.93 26.46 10.13
C ARG A 329 -9.86 25.91 9.20
N GLU A 330 -8.60 26.24 9.42
CA GLU A 330 -7.49 25.70 8.62
C GLU A 330 -7.31 24.19 8.84
N MET A 331 -7.37 23.71 10.08
CA MET A 331 -7.29 22.29 10.41
C MET A 331 -8.44 21.48 9.80
N ALA A 332 -9.66 22.02 9.79
CA ALA A 332 -10.80 21.36 9.17
C ALA A 332 -10.61 21.18 7.66
N LYS A 333 -9.83 22.05 7.00
CA LYS A 333 -9.50 21.95 5.57
C LYS A 333 -8.51 20.83 5.25
N LEU A 334 -7.88 20.18 6.24
CA LEU A 334 -6.99 19.04 6.01
C LEU A 334 -7.72 17.79 5.47
N GLN A 335 -9.06 17.82 5.49
CA GLN A 335 -9.94 16.83 4.89
C GLN A 335 -11.08 17.50 4.12
N PRO A 336 -11.71 16.79 3.16
CA PRO A 336 -12.96 17.26 2.57
C PRO A 336 -14.08 17.30 3.63
N PRO A 337 -15.09 18.15 3.44
CA PRO A 337 -16.28 18.16 4.28
C PRO A 337 -16.99 16.79 4.28
N LYS A 338 -17.42 16.36 5.46
CA LYS A 338 -18.28 15.17 5.62
C LYS A 338 -19.71 15.61 5.37
N LEU A 339 -20.33 15.10 4.32
CA LEU A 339 -21.69 15.52 3.95
C LEU A 339 -21.83 17.05 3.95
N GLY A 340 -20.81 17.74 3.44
CA GLY A 340 -20.85 19.21 3.27
C GLY A 340 -20.59 19.99 4.54
N GLU A 341 -20.44 19.31 5.67
CA GLU A 341 -20.09 19.92 6.95
C GLU A 341 -18.58 19.76 7.20
N ALA A 342 -17.92 20.86 7.54
CA ALA A 342 -16.54 20.84 7.98
C ALA A 342 -16.46 20.18 9.36
N VAL A 343 -15.56 19.21 9.51
CA VAL A 343 -15.38 18.44 10.74
C VAL A 343 -13.92 18.40 11.14
N LEU A 344 -13.66 18.31 12.44
CA LEU A 344 -12.34 18.06 13.01
C LEU A 344 -12.36 16.76 13.79
N THR A 345 -11.27 16.00 13.76
CA THR A 345 -11.06 14.95 14.76
C THR A 345 -10.76 15.60 16.11
N LYS A 346 -11.03 14.88 17.21
CA LYS A 346 -10.66 15.32 18.55
C LYS A 346 -9.17 15.65 18.68
N GLN A 347 -8.31 14.87 18.01
CA GLN A 347 -6.88 15.15 18.00
C GLN A 347 -6.55 16.43 17.23
N GLN A 348 -7.18 16.67 16.07
CA GLN A 348 -7.02 17.96 15.37
C GLN A 348 -7.45 19.13 16.24
N LEU A 349 -8.56 19.00 16.99
CA LEU A 349 -8.97 20.05 17.91
C LEU A 349 -7.93 20.25 19.02
N LYS A 350 -7.36 19.19 19.61
CA LYS A 350 -6.23 19.32 20.54
C LYS A 350 -5.04 20.04 19.90
N ASP A 351 -4.73 19.72 18.65
CA ASP A 351 -3.65 20.33 17.87
C ASP A 351 -3.93 21.81 17.53
N VAL A 352 -5.20 22.25 17.48
CA VAL A 352 -5.56 23.66 17.37
C VAL A 352 -5.12 24.42 18.63
N TYR A 353 -5.41 23.88 19.82
CA TYR A 353 -5.03 24.47 21.11
C TYR A 353 -3.54 24.34 21.43
N ASN A 354 -2.89 23.26 20.96
CA ASN A 354 -1.43 23.10 21.06
C ASN A 354 -0.75 23.81 19.87
N VAL A 355 -0.45 25.10 20.04
CA VAL A 355 0.17 25.98 19.03
C VAL A 355 1.67 25.68 18.82
N ALA A 356 1.97 24.44 18.48
CA ALA A 356 3.31 23.94 18.17
C ALA A 356 3.55 23.91 16.65
N GLU A 357 4.79 24.04 16.22
CA GLU A 357 5.12 24.04 14.78
C GLU A 357 4.76 22.73 14.07
N ILE A 358 4.86 21.59 14.77
CA ILE A 358 4.44 20.28 14.24
C ILE A 358 2.94 20.22 13.95
N ASN A 359 2.16 21.08 14.61
CA ASN A 359 0.71 21.22 14.44
C ASN A 359 0.35 22.37 13.50
N ASN A 360 1.29 22.92 12.72
CA ASN A 360 0.97 24.00 11.80
C ASN A 360 0.05 23.48 10.67
N PRO A 361 -1.16 24.06 10.47
CA PRO A 361 -2.10 23.55 9.47
C PRO A 361 -1.54 23.55 8.04
N LYS A 362 -0.72 24.55 7.68
CA LYS A 362 -0.11 24.64 6.34
C LYS A 362 0.96 23.57 6.13
N LEU A 363 1.76 23.30 7.16
CA LEU A 363 2.72 22.18 7.15
C LEU A 363 1.99 20.85 6.97
N LEU A 364 0.96 20.60 7.80
CA LEU A 364 0.19 19.36 7.75
C LEU A 364 -0.54 19.21 6.41
N ASP A 365 -1.10 20.28 5.85
CA ASP A 365 -1.75 20.25 4.54
C ASP A 365 -0.76 19.85 3.44
N LYS A 366 0.42 20.48 3.40
CA LYS A 366 1.49 20.14 2.44
C LYS A 366 1.93 18.68 2.59
N VAL A 367 2.23 18.26 3.82
CA VAL A 367 2.74 16.90 4.11
C VAL A 367 1.69 15.82 3.83
N PHE A 368 0.45 16.00 4.30
CA PHE A 368 -0.62 15.04 4.07
C PHE A 368 -1.00 14.95 2.60
N THR A 369 -1.00 16.08 1.89
CA THR A 369 -1.30 16.12 0.45
C THR A 369 -0.26 15.40 -0.38
N GLU A 370 1.04 15.64 -0.15
CA GLU A 370 2.10 14.90 -0.84
C GLU A 370 2.05 13.41 -0.50
N PHE A 371 1.91 13.07 0.78
CA PHE A 371 1.90 11.68 1.23
C PHE A 371 0.70 10.89 0.68
N ALA A 372 -0.48 11.50 0.65
CA ALA A 372 -1.70 10.88 0.16
C ALA A 372 -1.89 11.02 -1.36
N GLY A 373 -0.98 11.70 -2.07
CA GLY A 373 -1.14 12.00 -3.49
C GLY A 373 -2.42 12.80 -3.80
N GLY A 374 -2.83 13.68 -2.87
CA GLY A 374 -4.06 14.47 -2.97
C GLY A 374 -5.34 13.80 -2.46
N ALA A 375 -5.32 12.50 -2.13
CA ALA A 375 -6.52 11.78 -1.67
C ALA A 375 -7.11 12.31 -0.34
N ASN A 376 -6.32 13.01 0.48
CA ASN A 376 -6.80 13.69 1.68
C ASN A 376 -7.67 14.92 1.38
N LYS A 377 -7.63 15.47 0.16
CA LYS A 377 -8.38 16.67 -0.25
C LYS A 377 -9.55 16.35 -1.18
N ASP A 378 -9.52 15.18 -1.82
CA ASP A 378 -10.55 14.75 -2.75
C ASP A 378 -11.73 14.14 -1.99
N GLU A 379 -12.92 14.71 -2.18
CA GLU A 379 -14.16 14.30 -1.52
C GLU A 379 -14.68 12.93 -1.96
N TYR A 380 -14.13 12.37 -3.04
CA TYR A 380 -14.46 11.07 -3.58
C TYR A 380 -13.33 10.05 -3.36
N LYS A 381 -12.20 10.43 -2.76
CA LYS A 381 -11.10 9.51 -2.47
C LYS A 381 -10.94 9.21 -0.99
N TYR A 382 -10.38 8.05 -0.69
CA TYR A 382 -10.18 7.57 0.67
C TYR A 382 -8.70 7.49 1.03
N ILE A 383 -8.36 8.14 2.15
CA ILE A 383 -7.13 7.90 2.90
C ILE A 383 -7.48 7.77 4.38
N SER A 384 -7.04 6.69 5.02
CA SER A 384 -7.35 6.49 6.44
C SER A 384 -6.65 7.54 7.31
N ASN A 385 -7.41 8.12 8.24
CA ASN A 385 -6.86 9.04 9.22
C ASN A 385 -5.73 8.42 10.04
N LYS A 386 -5.81 7.11 10.32
CA LYS A 386 -4.76 6.37 11.04
C LYS A 386 -3.41 6.44 10.32
N LYS A 387 -3.40 6.43 8.98
CA LYS A 387 -2.16 6.56 8.20
C LYS A 387 -1.58 7.98 8.31
N LEU A 388 -2.42 9.01 8.23
CA LEU A 388 -2.00 10.41 8.35
C LEU A 388 -1.44 10.71 9.75
N TYR A 389 -2.10 10.21 10.80
CA TYR A 389 -1.63 10.39 12.18
C TYR A 389 -0.40 9.54 12.51
N LYS A 390 -0.24 8.38 11.88
CA LYS A 390 1.02 7.65 11.93
C LYS A 390 2.17 8.47 11.31
N LEU A 391 1.93 9.12 10.17
CA LEU A 391 2.92 10.00 9.55
C LEU A 391 3.28 11.18 10.47
N LYS A 392 2.28 11.81 11.10
CA LYS A 392 2.51 12.87 12.09
C LYS A 392 3.39 12.39 13.25
N SER A 393 3.11 11.20 13.81
CA SER A 393 3.95 10.60 14.85
C SER A 393 5.39 10.31 14.37
N GLU A 394 5.57 9.88 13.12
CA GLU A 394 6.90 9.73 12.52
C GLU A 394 7.63 11.07 12.38
N MET A 395 6.92 12.17 12.13
CA MET A 395 7.47 13.52 12.14
C MET A 395 7.91 13.95 13.54
N GLU A 396 7.10 13.70 14.57
CA GLU A 396 7.44 13.97 15.97
C GLU A 396 8.71 13.20 16.38
N HIS A 397 8.81 11.92 16.03
CA HIS A 397 10.00 11.10 16.28
C HIS A 397 11.25 11.62 15.55
N TYR A 398 11.08 12.18 14.36
CA TYR A 398 12.18 12.79 13.62
C TYR A 398 12.67 14.07 14.30
N VAL A 399 11.77 14.91 14.82
CA VAL A 399 12.13 16.07 15.65
C VAL A 399 12.88 15.65 16.91
N GLU A 400 12.45 14.59 17.59
CA GLU A 400 13.20 14.05 18.72
C GLU A 400 14.61 13.58 18.33
N THR A 401 14.77 13.04 17.12
CA THR A 401 16.08 12.66 16.59
C THR A 401 16.96 13.89 16.35
N ILE A 402 16.39 14.99 15.83
CA ILE A 402 17.10 16.28 15.70
C ILE A 402 17.60 16.75 17.06
N CYS A 403 16.75 16.78 18.09
CA CYS A 403 17.14 17.16 19.45
C CYS A 403 18.22 16.24 20.01
N LYS A 404 18.11 14.92 19.80
CA LYS A 404 19.11 13.95 20.27
C LYS A 404 20.48 14.17 19.61
N GLU A 405 20.49 14.47 18.31
CA GLU A 405 21.72 14.76 17.55
C GLU A 405 22.32 16.13 17.91
N ALA A 406 21.50 17.09 18.36
CA ALA A 406 21.96 18.34 18.93
C ALA A 406 22.71 18.14 20.26
N LYS A 407 22.38 17.08 21.02
CA LYS A 407 22.84 16.87 22.41
C LYS A 407 22.51 18.11 23.25
N ASN A 408 23.45 18.60 24.06
CA ASN A 408 23.33 19.87 24.80
C ASN A 408 23.70 21.10 23.93
N GLY A 409 23.86 20.90 22.62
CA GLY A 409 24.19 21.95 21.67
C GLY A 409 22.95 22.68 21.14
N LYS A 410 23.17 23.49 20.12
CA LYS A 410 22.10 24.27 19.49
C LYS A 410 21.58 23.60 18.22
N VAL A 411 20.29 23.77 17.98
CA VAL A 411 19.63 23.44 16.72
C VAL A 411 19.74 24.64 15.79
N ASN A 412 20.34 24.42 14.63
CA ASN A 412 20.48 25.40 13.56
C ASN A 412 20.29 24.74 12.18
N LYS A 413 20.33 25.53 11.11
CA LYS A 413 20.11 25.06 9.73
C LYS A 413 21.09 23.98 9.29
N ASP A 414 22.33 24.01 9.79
CA ASP A 414 23.36 23.04 9.41
C ASP A 414 23.18 21.71 10.13
N LEU A 415 22.72 21.72 11.39
CA LEU A 415 22.28 20.51 12.06
C LEU A 415 21.09 19.87 11.32
N LEU A 416 20.07 20.66 10.94
CA LEU A 416 18.93 20.14 10.17
C LEU A 416 19.39 19.46 8.86
N LYS A 417 20.29 20.09 8.10
CA LYS A 417 20.90 19.50 6.90
C LYS A 417 21.63 18.19 7.20
N LYS A 418 22.42 18.14 8.28
CA LYS A 418 23.17 16.95 8.69
C LYS A 418 22.23 15.79 9.01
N VAL A 419 21.20 16.05 9.82
CA VAL A 419 20.20 15.03 10.22
C VAL A 419 19.40 14.57 9.00
N GLN A 420 19.00 15.49 8.12
CA GLN A 420 18.34 15.16 6.86
C GLN A 420 19.17 14.23 5.98
N LYS A 421 20.46 14.55 5.79
CA LYS A 421 21.37 13.71 4.99
C LYS A 421 21.55 12.34 5.61
N LYS A 422 21.72 12.25 6.94
CA LYS A 422 21.78 10.97 7.67
C LYS A 422 20.48 10.17 7.47
N ASN A 423 19.32 10.82 7.59
CA ASN A 423 18.02 10.18 7.39
C ASN A 423 17.82 9.65 5.97
N LEU A 424 18.24 10.41 4.95
CA LEU A 424 18.23 9.98 3.56
C LEU A 424 19.10 8.73 3.35
N THR A 425 20.34 8.75 3.83
CA THR A 425 21.28 7.64 3.70
C THR A 425 20.74 6.38 4.38
N LEU A 426 20.24 6.49 5.61
CA LEU A 426 19.72 5.33 6.35
C LEU A 426 18.43 4.78 5.72
N ASN A 427 17.54 5.64 5.20
CA ASN A 427 16.40 5.17 4.42
C ASN A 427 16.85 4.40 3.18
N ALA A 428 17.89 4.86 2.47
CA ALA A 428 18.42 4.19 1.29
C ALA A 428 19.04 2.82 1.62
N VAL A 429 19.89 2.77 2.66
CA VAL A 429 20.54 1.53 3.10
C VAL A 429 19.50 0.51 3.58
N ASN A 430 18.55 0.94 4.42
CA ASN A 430 17.53 0.02 4.95
C ASN A 430 16.55 -0.43 3.86
N PHE A 431 16.24 0.43 2.89
CA PHE A 431 15.50 0.04 1.68
C PHE A 431 16.28 -1.00 0.87
N ALA A 432 17.56 -0.75 0.58
CA ALA A 432 18.39 -1.67 -0.20
C ALA A 432 18.53 -3.04 0.49
N ALA A 433 18.71 -3.06 1.82
CA ALA A 433 18.77 -4.29 2.60
C ALA A 433 17.43 -5.06 2.56
N GLY A 434 16.30 -4.37 2.77
CA GLY A 434 14.97 -4.99 2.68
C GLY A 434 14.68 -5.50 1.28
N PHE A 435 14.98 -4.71 0.24
CA PHE A 435 14.85 -5.07 -1.16
C PHE A 435 15.70 -6.29 -1.50
N GLY A 436 17.00 -6.26 -1.16
CA GLY A 436 17.93 -7.35 -1.42
C GLY A 436 17.52 -8.64 -0.72
N PHE A 437 17.06 -8.56 0.53
CA PHE A 437 16.53 -9.71 1.26
C PHE A 437 15.31 -10.32 0.56
N ALA A 438 14.30 -9.50 0.26
CA ALA A 438 13.11 -9.99 -0.44
C ALA A 438 13.45 -10.56 -1.83
N ALA A 439 14.28 -9.86 -2.60
CA ALA A 439 14.72 -10.28 -3.93
C ALA A 439 15.48 -11.61 -3.87
N ALA A 440 16.41 -11.80 -2.92
CA ALA A 440 17.17 -13.04 -2.78
C ALA A 440 16.25 -14.25 -2.49
N PHE A 441 15.26 -14.07 -1.61
CA PHE A 441 14.30 -15.14 -1.31
C PHE A 441 13.41 -15.47 -2.50
N LEU A 442 12.81 -14.46 -3.13
CA LEU A 442 11.88 -14.64 -4.25
C LEU A 442 12.57 -15.20 -5.50
N SER A 443 13.82 -14.79 -5.75
CA SER A 443 14.57 -15.14 -6.96
C SER A 443 15.40 -16.42 -6.82
N THR A 444 15.85 -16.76 -5.61
CA THR A 444 16.85 -17.82 -5.40
C THR A 444 16.46 -18.81 -4.32
N TYR A 445 16.19 -18.38 -3.07
CA TYR A 445 15.99 -19.34 -1.98
C TYR A 445 14.69 -20.12 -2.07
N ILE A 446 13.57 -19.47 -2.41
CA ILE A 446 12.29 -20.17 -2.61
C ILE A 446 12.38 -21.17 -3.76
N PRO A 447 12.91 -20.82 -4.96
CA PRO A 447 13.13 -21.80 -6.02
C PRO A 447 14.02 -22.97 -5.60
N LYS A 448 15.12 -22.72 -4.88
CA LYS A 448 15.98 -23.81 -4.40
C LYS A 448 15.26 -24.72 -3.40
N LEU A 449 14.47 -24.16 -2.50
CA LEU A 449 13.66 -24.93 -1.55
C LEU A 449 12.59 -25.76 -2.29
N GLN A 450 11.93 -25.17 -3.28
CA GLN A 450 11.00 -25.86 -4.18
C GLN A 450 11.68 -27.06 -4.84
N TYR A 451 12.85 -26.87 -5.44
CA TYR A 451 13.57 -27.94 -6.17
C TYR A 451 14.04 -29.04 -5.22
N TYR A 452 14.56 -28.67 -4.05
CA TYR A 452 14.96 -29.62 -3.02
C TYR A 452 13.79 -30.50 -2.55
N ILE A 453 12.62 -29.89 -2.29
CA ILE A 453 11.43 -30.64 -1.88
C ILE A 453 10.99 -31.58 -2.99
N THR A 454 10.98 -31.15 -4.25
CA THR A 454 10.65 -32.00 -5.40
C THR A 454 11.59 -33.19 -5.52
N ARG A 455 12.90 -32.95 -5.47
CA ARG A 455 13.89 -34.03 -5.54
C ARG A 455 13.71 -35.04 -4.41
N LYS A 456 13.42 -34.56 -3.20
CA LYS A 456 13.20 -35.43 -2.03
C LYS A 456 11.92 -36.27 -2.12
N THR A 457 10.91 -35.78 -2.83
CA THR A 457 9.58 -36.42 -2.90
C THR A 457 9.41 -37.29 -4.13
N THR A 458 10.01 -36.91 -5.25
CA THR A 458 9.90 -37.62 -6.54
C THR A 458 11.13 -38.45 -6.87
N GLY A 459 12.27 -38.22 -6.21
CA GLY A 459 13.55 -38.81 -6.57
C GLY A 459 14.22 -38.15 -7.79
N VAL A 460 13.56 -37.18 -8.43
CA VAL A 460 13.96 -36.59 -9.71
C VAL A 460 14.27 -35.10 -9.55
N ASP A 461 15.38 -34.64 -10.12
CA ASP A 461 15.82 -33.24 -10.10
C ASP A 461 15.46 -32.51 -11.41
N ALA A 462 14.17 -32.57 -11.77
CA ALA A 462 13.61 -31.96 -12.96
C ALA A 462 12.24 -31.37 -12.65
N PHE A 463 11.77 -30.42 -13.46
CA PHE A 463 10.43 -29.87 -13.30
C PHE A 463 9.38 -30.97 -13.56
N PRO A 464 8.49 -31.30 -12.61
CA PRO A 464 7.59 -32.45 -12.73
C PRO A 464 6.75 -32.41 -14.00
N GLY A 465 6.25 -31.23 -14.38
CA GLY A 465 5.45 -31.09 -15.60
C GLY A 465 6.21 -31.34 -16.92
N LEU A 466 7.54 -31.14 -16.95
CA LEU A 466 8.40 -31.47 -18.10
C LEU A 466 8.93 -32.89 -18.01
N TYR A 467 9.26 -33.36 -16.81
CA TYR A 467 9.75 -34.71 -16.58
C TYR A 467 8.69 -35.77 -16.86
N ASP A 468 7.47 -35.58 -16.33
CA ASP A 468 6.32 -36.45 -16.61
C ASP A 468 6.06 -36.52 -18.12
N TYR A 469 6.18 -35.38 -18.82
CA TYR A 469 6.06 -35.30 -20.29
C TYR A 469 7.12 -36.13 -21.03
N GLU A 470 8.35 -36.21 -20.51
CA GLU A 470 9.46 -36.93 -21.14
C GLU A 470 9.51 -38.42 -20.75
N HIS A 471 8.99 -38.82 -19.58
CA HIS A 471 9.26 -40.14 -18.98
C HIS A 471 8.03 -40.97 -18.60
N HIS A 472 6.82 -40.38 -18.50
CA HIS A 472 5.63 -41.10 -18.04
C HIS A 472 4.37 -40.77 -18.88
N HIS A 473 3.79 -41.80 -19.51
CA HIS A 473 2.49 -41.70 -20.20
C HIS A 473 1.28 -41.64 -19.25
N GLU A 474 1.49 -41.72 -17.94
CA GLU A 474 0.40 -41.80 -16.96
C GLU A 474 -0.15 -40.42 -16.61
N ARG A 475 -1.34 -40.14 -17.16
CA ARG A 475 -2.16 -38.98 -16.82
C ARG A 475 -3.06 -39.33 -15.65
N VAL A 476 -3.14 -38.46 -14.65
CA VAL A 476 -4.14 -38.58 -13.57
C VAL A 476 -5.48 -38.03 -14.05
N ALA A 477 -6.53 -38.85 -13.97
CA ALA A 477 -7.93 -38.51 -14.27
C ALA A 477 -8.42 -37.25 -13.54
#